data_AF-A0ABD3BPP6-F1
#
_entry.id   AF-A0ABD3BPP6-F1
#
_cell.length_a   1.000
_cell.length_b   1.000
_cell.length_c   1.000
_cell.angle_alpha   90.00
_cell.angle_beta   90.00
_cell.angle_gamma   90.00
#
_symmetry.space_group_name_H-M   'P 1'
#
loop_
_entity.id
_entity.type
_entity.pdbx_description
1 polymer ?
#
loop_
_entity_poly.entity_id
_entity_poly.type
_entity_poly.pdbx_seq_one_letter_code
_entity_poly.pdbx_strand_id
1 'polypeptide(L)'
;MELSHLHAAAVFMTSLMIVSFLSSIAIVHHILMATSVLKGAANVIGEVQALIIFPVIPYAILAIFYMFRLSAALHLLSSGSVVQNHCSSNCCAYDLKEMQVNCNSCCGYTVHYTSHIATAILFHLFGAYWASQFVIASSSTVIAGSVASYYWAQDAACYPVFSSMEQLTRYSLGSIALGSIIVSAFIESTRLILEALRRKLKRVDSMSESWFGKASYQTSQACMRGIGCIVKSVNRNAYIMIAITGKGFFKASEIATELIMSNILRIGKVNVIGDVILFLGKLCVSLTSALFAFLMLDTHKYKSAHNKISSPLFPVLVCWGFGYIVATLFFGVVEMSIDTIILSFCQDSDGHQGIAQYSPPLLIETLNDQNETQRLTQ
;
A
#
# COMPACT_ATOMS: atom_id res chain seq x y z
N MET A 1 -30.14 -13.25 16.61
CA MET A 1 -29.13 -12.18 16.49
C MET A 1 -28.15 -12.47 15.35
N GLU A 2 -27.61 -13.68 15.23
CA GLU A 2 -26.68 -14.01 14.12
C GLU A 2 -27.31 -13.94 12.72
N LEU A 3 -28.56 -14.41 12.55
CA LEU A 3 -29.26 -14.37 11.25
C LEU A 3 -29.48 -12.94 10.74
N SER A 4 -29.78 -11.98 11.63
CA SER A 4 -29.93 -10.57 11.28
C SER A 4 -28.62 -9.91 10.88
N HIS A 5 -27.48 -10.29 11.50
CA HIS A 5 -26.16 -9.81 11.08
C HIS A 5 -25.75 -10.37 9.72
N LEU A 6 -26.10 -11.62 9.43
CA LEU A 6 -25.88 -12.27 8.13
C LEU A 6 -26.68 -11.58 7.02
N HIS A 7 -27.97 -11.31 7.24
CA HIS A 7 -28.79 -10.58 6.25
C HIS A 7 -28.29 -9.15 6.05
N ALA A 8 -27.91 -8.44 7.12
CA ALA A 8 -27.36 -7.09 7.01
C ALA A 8 -26.05 -7.07 6.20
N ALA A 9 -25.13 -8.02 6.46
CA ALA A 9 -23.88 -8.13 5.72
C ALA A 9 -24.11 -8.51 4.25
N ALA A 10 -25.04 -9.43 3.96
CA ALA A 10 -25.38 -9.81 2.60
C ALA A 10 -25.97 -8.62 1.81
N VAL A 11 -26.94 -7.90 2.40
CA VAL A 11 -27.53 -6.70 1.80
C VAL A 11 -26.45 -5.64 1.54
N PHE A 12 -25.56 -5.40 2.51
CA PHE A 12 -24.45 -4.47 2.37
C PHE A 12 -23.49 -4.85 1.24
N MET A 13 -23.10 -6.12 1.13
CA MET A 13 -22.19 -6.57 0.07
C MET A 13 -22.86 -6.51 -1.31
N THR A 14 -24.14 -6.85 -1.42
CA THR A 14 -24.88 -6.72 -2.67
C THR A 14 -25.10 -5.27 -3.08
N SER A 15 -25.38 -4.37 -2.13
CA SER A 15 -25.53 -2.94 -2.42
C SER A 15 -24.19 -2.35 -2.86
N LEU A 16 -23.09 -2.71 -2.20
CA LEU A 16 -21.74 -2.31 -2.60
C LEU A 16 -21.39 -2.78 -4.02
N MET A 17 -21.77 -4.01 -4.40
CA MET A 17 -21.57 -4.54 -5.74
C MET A 17 -22.38 -3.78 -6.80
N ILE A 18 -23.66 -3.49 -6.52
CA ILE A 18 -24.52 -2.71 -7.43
C ILE A 18 -23.97 -1.29 -7.59
N VAL A 19 -23.61 -0.63 -6.48
CA VAL A 19 -23.02 0.72 -6.52
C VAL A 19 -21.71 0.72 -7.30
N SER A 20 -20.83 -0.25 -7.07
CA SER A 20 -19.58 -0.38 -7.83
C SER A 20 -19.86 -0.53 -9.33
N PHE A 21 -20.80 -1.40 -9.71
CA PHE A 21 -21.16 -1.60 -11.12
C PHE A 21 -21.78 -0.35 -11.76
N LEU A 22 -22.73 0.30 -11.09
CA LEU A 22 -23.34 1.54 -11.56
C LEU A 22 -22.32 2.68 -11.67
N SER A 23 -21.38 2.77 -10.72
CA SER A 23 -20.30 3.76 -10.78
C SER A 23 -19.34 3.50 -11.94
N SER A 24 -19.02 2.24 -12.25
CA SER A 24 -18.24 1.89 -13.45
C SER A 24 -18.95 2.33 -14.73
N ILE A 25 -20.27 2.18 -14.81
CA ILE A 25 -21.07 2.64 -15.95
C ILE A 25 -21.09 4.18 -16.02
N ALA A 26 -21.32 4.86 -14.90
CA ALA A 26 -21.41 6.32 -14.85
C ALA A 26 -20.09 6.99 -15.26
N ILE A 27 -18.94 6.36 -14.96
CA ILE A 27 -17.61 6.91 -15.23
C ILE A 27 -17.12 6.49 -16.64
N VAL A 28 -17.90 5.71 -17.41
CA VAL A 28 -17.48 5.19 -18.73
C VAL A 28 -17.02 6.30 -19.69
N HIS A 29 -17.64 7.47 -19.64
CA HIS A 29 -17.23 8.62 -20.45
C HIS A 29 -15.82 9.14 -20.08
N HIS A 30 -15.48 9.14 -18.79
CA HIS A 30 -14.13 9.47 -18.33
C HIS A 30 -13.14 8.34 -18.61
N ILE A 31 -13.59 7.07 -18.57
CA ILE A 31 -12.78 5.90 -18.93
C ILE A 31 -12.31 6.00 -20.38
N LEU A 32 -13.17 6.43 -21.31
CA LEU A 32 -12.82 6.61 -22.71
C LEU A 32 -11.60 7.53 -22.89
N MET A 33 -11.48 8.57 -22.07
CA MET A 33 -10.36 9.53 -22.12
C MET A 33 -9.04 8.95 -21.58
N ALA A 34 -9.10 7.99 -20.65
CA ALA A 34 -7.92 7.32 -20.08
C ALA A 34 -7.59 5.99 -20.78
N THR A 35 -8.44 5.54 -21.71
CA THR A 35 -8.33 4.22 -22.36
C THR A 35 -7.01 4.04 -23.08
N SER A 36 -6.44 5.10 -23.64
CA SER A 36 -5.19 5.05 -24.41
C SER A 36 -3.98 4.76 -23.55
N VAL A 37 -3.92 5.36 -22.36
CA VAL A 37 -2.84 5.14 -21.39
C VAL A 37 -2.99 3.76 -20.73
N LEU A 38 -4.23 3.37 -20.40
CA LEU A 38 -4.51 2.02 -19.90
C LEU A 38 -4.20 0.94 -20.95
N LYS A 39 -4.53 1.18 -22.23
CA LYS A 39 -4.22 0.28 -23.34
C LYS A 39 -2.72 0.20 -23.58
N GLY A 40 -2.01 1.33 -23.47
CA GLY A 40 -0.56 1.38 -23.46
C GLY A 40 0.03 0.46 -22.38
N ALA A 41 -0.38 0.66 -21.12
CA ALA A 41 0.06 -0.17 -20.00
C ALA A 41 -0.32 -1.66 -20.17
N ALA A 42 -1.53 -1.95 -20.63
CA ALA A 42 -1.99 -3.32 -20.88
C ALA A 42 -1.18 -4.00 -21.99
N ASN A 43 -0.82 -3.28 -23.05
CA ASN A 43 0.04 -3.80 -24.10
C ASN A 43 1.44 -4.13 -23.56
N VAL A 44 2.04 -3.22 -22.77
CA VAL A 44 3.35 -3.50 -22.15
C VAL A 44 3.30 -4.74 -21.26
N ILE A 45 2.24 -4.88 -20.45
CA ILE A 45 2.07 -6.05 -19.57
C ILE A 45 1.84 -7.34 -20.38
N GLY A 46 1.15 -7.25 -21.52
CA GLY A 46 0.92 -8.38 -22.42
C GLY A 46 2.19 -8.87 -23.11
N GLU A 47 3.07 -7.95 -23.52
CA GLU A 47 4.35 -8.24 -24.17
C GLU A 47 5.43 -8.66 -23.15
N VAL A 48 5.46 -8.01 -21.99
CA VAL A 48 6.35 -8.33 -20.87
C VAL A 48 5.60 -9.22 -19.87
N GLN A 49 5.27 -10.44 -20.31
CA GLN A 49 4.45 -11.40 -19.54
C GLN A 49 5.01 -11.69 -18.13
N ALA A 50 6.33 -11.57 -17.94
CA ALA A 50 6.98 -11.71 -16.65
C ALA A 50 6.45 -10.71 -15.59
N LEU A 51 5.94 -9.54 -15.99
CA LEU A 51 5.34 -8.55 -15.08
C LEU A 51 4.06 -9.04 -14.39
N ILE A 52 3.34 -10.00 -15.00
CA ILE A 52 2.12 -10.57 -14.41
C ILE A 52 2.47 -11.41 -13.18
N ILE A 53 3.53 -12.23 -13.27
CA ILE A 53 3.93 -13.14 -12.20
C ILE A 53 4.88 -12.47 -11.21
N PHE A 54 5.63 -11.46 -11.66
CA PHE A 54 6.67 -10.79 -10.88
C PHE A 54 6.25 -10.39 -9.46
N PRO A 55 5.07 -9.77 -9.20
CA PRO A 55 4.66 -9.36 -7.85
C PRO A 55 4.64 -10.50 -6.83
N VAL A 56 4.39 -11.74 -7.24
CA VAL A 56 4.34 -12.88 -6.31
C VAL A 56 5.67 -13.08 -5.58
N ILE A 57 6.79 -12.82 -6.27
CA ILE A 57 8.15 -13.03 -5.73
C ILE A 57 8.46 -12.10 -4.54
N PRO A 58 8.40 -10.76 -4.66
CA PRO A 58 8.68 -9.87 -3.54
C PRO A 58 7.67 -10.01 -2.39
N TYR A 59 6.40 -10.35 -2.67
CA TYR A 59 5.45 -10.63 -1.60
C TYR A 59 5.73 -11.95 -0.88
N ALA A 60 6.20 -12.99 -1.57
CA ALA A 60 6.68 -14.21 -0.94
C ALA A 60 7.92 -13.94 -0.05
N ILE A 61 8.87 -13.13 -0.53
CA ILE A 61 10.04 -12.67 0.25
C ILE A 61 9.58 -11.91 1.50
N LEU A 62 8.62 -10.99 1.37
CA LEU A 62 8.05 -10.25 2.50
C LEU A 62 7.34 -11.18 3.50
N ALA A 63 6.60 -12.17 3.03
CA ALA A 63 5.92 -13.13 3.90
C ALA A 63 6.93 -13.94 4.73
N ILE A 64 7.98 -14.47 4.11
CA ILE A 64 9.07 -15.18 4.80
C ILE A 64 9.76 -14.26 5.80
N PHE A 65 10.05 -13.03 5.38
CA PHE A 65 10.64 -12.01 6.25
C PHE A 65 9.76 -11.72 7.47
N TYR A 66 8.45 -11.51 7.29
CA TYR A 66 7.54 -11.25 8.41
C TYR A 66 7.43 -12.44 9.37
N MET A 67 7.45 -13.67 8.87
CA MET A 67 7.47 -14.87 9.73
C MET A 67 8.70 -14.88 10.65
N PHE A 68 9.88 -14.60 10.08
CA PHE A 68 11.12 -14.46 10.86
C PHE A 68 11.05 -13.30 11.87
N ARG A 69 10.57 -12.13 11.44
CA ARG A 69 10.46 -10.95 12.31
C ARG A 69 9.44 -11.12 13.41
N LEU A 70 8.34 -11.83 13.16
CA LEU A 70 7.33 -12.16 14.16
C LEU A 70 7.92 -13.08 15.23
N SER A 71 8.64 -14.13 14.81
CA SER A 71 9.35 -15.00 15.75
C SER A 71 10.34 -14.21 16.62
N ALA A 72 11.19 -13.38 16.01
CA ALA A 72 12.12 -12.54 16.75
C ALA A 72 11.41 -11.55 17.69
N ALA A 73 10.27 -10.99 17.29
CA ALA A 73 9.47 -10.10 18.13
C ALA A 73 8.91 -10.82 19.37
N LEU A 74 8.43 -12.06 19.22
CA LEU A 74 7.92 -12.86 20.33
C LEU A 74 9.02 -13.15 21.36
N HIS A 75 10.21 -13.54 20.90
CA HIS A 75 11.36 -13.75 21.78
C HIS A 75 11.75 -12.45 22.51
N LEU A 76 11.78 -11.32 21.80
CA LEU A 76 12.13 -10.03 22.38
C LEU A 76 11.10 -9.51 23.39
N LEU A 77 9.81 -9.78 23.17
CA LEU A 77 8.75 -9.44 24.14
C LEU A 77 8.80 -10.35 25.36
N SER A 78 9.20 -11.62 25.20
CA SER A 78 9.35 -12.56 26.31
C SER A 78 10.56 -12.30 27.21
N SER A 79 11.53 -11.48 26.78
CA SER A 79 12.76 -11.22 27.55
C SER A 79 12.60 -10.16 28.64
N GLY A 80 11.40 -9.60 28.84
CA GLY A 80 11.12 -8.67 29.93
C GLY A 80 11.17 -9.35 31.30
N SER A 81 11.68 -8.68 32.33
CA SER A 81 11.71 -9.24 33.68
C SER A 81 10.35 -9.05 34.35
N VAL A 82 9.73 -10.15 34.78
CA VAL A 82 8.45 -10.09 35.51
C VAL A 82 8.74 -9.69 36.97
N VAL A 83 8.26 -8.52 37.37
CA VAL A 83 8.40 -8.02 38.73
C VAL A 83 7.06 -8.12 39.45
N GLN A 84 7.11 -8.63 40.67
CA GLN A 84 5.95 -8.73 41.56
C GLN A 84 5.65 -7.34 42.16
N ASN A 85 4.45 -6.84 41.94
CA ASN A 85 3.96 -5.60 42.55
C ASN A 85 3.43 -5.84 43.96
N HIS A 86 3.00 -4.77 44.62
CA HIS A 86 2.39 -4.83 45.94
C HIS A 86 1.24 -5.83 46.00
N CYS A 87 1.32 -6.70 46.99
CA CYS A 87 0.30 -7.70 47.27
C CYS A 87 -0.78 -7.09 48.15
N SER A 88 -2.03 -7.31 47.79
CA SER A 88 -3.19 -6.94 48.61
C SER A 88 -3.72 -8.18 49.32
N SER A 89 -4.07 -8.03 50.60
CA SER A 89 -4.77 -9.05 51.39
C SER A 89 -6.29 -8.96 51.27
N ASN A 90 -6.81 -7.96 50.54
CA ASN A 90 -8.25 -7.73 50.37
C ASN A 90 -8.78 -8.26 49.02
N CYS A 91 -8.12 -9.25 48.43
CA CYS A 91 -8.51 -9.85 47.17
C CYS A 91 -8.36 -11.37 47.24
N CYS A 92 -9.03 -12.08 46.33
CA CYS A 92 -8.88 -13.51 46.16
C CYS A 92 -8.52 -13.80 44.71
N ALA A 93 -7.44 -14.56 44.49
CA ALA A 93 -7.05 -15.02 43.17
C ALA A 93 -6.99 -16.56 43.18
N TYR A 94 -7.34 -17.16 42.04
CA TYR A 94 -7.21 -18.61 41.87
C TYR A 94 -5.74 -18.95 41.62
N ASP A 95 -5.14 -19.74 42.51
CA ASP A 95 -3.78 -20.23 42.35
C ASP A 95 -3.80 -21.48 41.46
N LEU A 96 -3.26 -21.36 40.24
CA LEU A 96 -3.19 -22.48 39.30
C LEU A 96 -2.25 -23.61 39.76
N LYS A 97 -1.27 -23.31 40.63
CA LYS A 97 -0.29 -24.29 41.11
C LYS A 97 -0.86 -25.13 42.26
N GLU A 98 -1.64 -24.50 43.13
CA GLU A 98 -2.27 -25.18 44.27
C GLU A 98 -3.72 -25.61 44.01
N MET A 99 -4.31 -25.23 42.86
CA MET A 99 -5.72 -25.48 42.49
C MET A 99 -6.72 -25.00 43.54
N GLN A 100 -6.41 -23.89 44.21
CA GLN A 100 -7.20 -23.34 45.31
C GLN A 100 -7.29 -21.82 45.20
N VAL A 101 -8.36 -21.26 45.75
CA VAL A 101 -8.52 -19.81 45.84
C VAL A 101 -7.69 -19.31 47.03
N ASN A 102 -6.67 -18.51 46.76
CA ASN A 102 -5.84 -17.89 47.79
C ASN A 102 -6.26 -16.42 47.96
N CYS A 103 -6.69 -16.08 49.18
CA CYS A 103 -7.13 -14.73 49.55
C CYS A 103 -6.11 -13.99 50.43
N ASN A 104 -4.99 -14.62 50.79
CA ASN A 104 -4.04 -14.06 51.74
C ASN A 104 -2.99 -13.14 51.07
N SER A 105 -2.82 -13.26 49.75
CA SER A 105 -1.86 -12.46 48.98
C SER A 105 -2.16 -12.54 47.48
N CYS A 106 -2.91 -11.59 46.90
CA CYS A 106 -2.85 -11.41 45.45
C CYS A 106 -1.88 -10.30 45.10
N CYS A 107 -0.89 -10.67 44.31
CA CYS A 107 0.12 -9.77 43.81
C CYS A 107 -0.13 -9.54 42.32
N GLY A 108 -0.15 -8.27 41.92
CA GLY A 108 -0.11 -7.94 40.49
C GLY A 108 1.29 -8.23 39.95
N TYR A 109 1.40 -8.71 38.72
CA TYR A 109 2.69 -8.83 38.03
C TYR A 109 2.77 -7.78 36.92
N THR A 110 3.87 -7.03 36.88
CA THR A 110 4.16 -6.12 35.76
C THR A 110 5.44 -6.58 35.08
N VAL A 111 5.43 -6.53 33.75
CA VAL A 111 6.61 -6.80 32.95
C VAL A 111 7.45 -5.52 32.90
N HIS A 112 8.62 -5.55 33.52
CA HIS A 112 9.57 -4.45 33.48
C HIS A 112 10.54 -4.64 32.31
N TYR A 113 10.51 -3.71 31.35
CA TYR A 113 11.45 -3.69 30.24
C TYR A 113 12.63 -2.79 30.58
N THR A 114 13.85 -3.31 30.46
CA THR A 114 15.06 -2.47 30.59
C THR A 114 15.16 -1.52 29.39
N SER A 115 15.90 -0.42 29.55
CA SER A 115 16.10 0.56 28.47
C SER A 115 16.69 -0.07 27.20
N HIS A 116 17.57 -1.06 27.35
CA HIS A 116 18.14 -1.83 26.23
C HIS A 116 17.08 -2.64 25.47
N ILE A 117 16.17 -3.32 26.18
CA ILE A 117 15.09 -4.10 25.54
C ILE A 117 14.10 -3.17 24.84
N ALA A 118 13.75 -2.04 25.48
CA ALA A 118 12.89 -1.04 24.86
C ALA A 118 13.50 -0.47 23.56
N THR A 119 14.81 -0.21 23.55
CA THR A 119 15.54 0.27 22.37
C THR A 119 15.59 -0.81 21.28
N ALA A 120 15.83 -2.07 21.65
CA ALA A 120 15.79 -3.19 20.73
C ALA A 120 14.40 -3.38 20.10
N ILE A 121 13.31 -3.18 20.85
CA ILE A 121 11.94 -3.24 20.32
C ILE A 121 11.72 -2.13 19.28
N LEU A 122 12.14 -0.90 19.56
CA LEU A 122 12.04 0.21 18.61
C LEU A 122 12.85 -0.03 17.34
N PHE A 123 14.09 -0.50 17.47
CA PHE A 123 14.92 -0.87 16.33
C PHE A 123 14.30 -2.03 15.53
N HIS A 124 13.70 -3.01 16.20
CA HIS A 124 13.03 -4.14 15.55
C HIS A 124 11.79 -3.70 14.76
N LEU A 125 10.99 -2.78 15.29
CA LEU A 125 9.84 -2.21 14.58
C LEU A 125 10.27 -1.37 13.39
N PHE A 126 11.20 -0.42 13.62
CA PHE A 126 11.72 0.45 12.57
C PHE A 126 12.40 -0.35 11.44
N GLY A 127 13.24 -1.32 11.81
CA GLY A 127 13.92 -2.18 10.83
C GLY A 127 12.96 -3.06 10.04
N ALA A 128 11.84 -3.49 10.64
CA ALA A 128 10.81 -4.23 9.92
C ALA A 128 10.09 -3.33 8.91
N TYR A 129 9.74 -2.10 9.31
CA TYR A 129 9.10 -1.13 8.42
C TYR A 129 10.03 -0.74 7.26
N TRP A 130 11.29 -0.43 7.57
CA TRP A 130 12.30 -0.07 6.59
C TRP A 130 12.55 -1.17 5.57
N ALA A 131 12.78 -2.41 6.02
CA ALA A 131 12.96 -3.54 5.12
C ALA A 131 11.72 -3.77 4.23
N SER A 132 10.51 -3.55 4.78
CA SER A 132 9.27 -3.65 4.00
C SER A 132 9.21 -2.59 2.90
N GLN A 133 9.49 -1.33 3.23
CA GLN A 133 9.54 -0.24 2.25
C GLN A 133 10.61 -0.48 1.19
N PHE A 134 11.76 -1.02 1.60
CA PHE A 134 12.84 -1.37 0.69
C PHE A 134 12.43 -2.43 -0.34
N VAL A 135 11.84 -3.54 0.08
CA VAL A 135 11.41 -4.60 -0.85
C VAL A 135 10.31 -4.09 -1.79
N ILE A 136 9.35 -3.30 -1.29
CA ILE A 136 8.31 -2.67 -2.12
C ILE A 136 8.95 -1.73 -3.14
N ALA A 137 9.84 -0.83 -2.71
CA ALA A 137 10.51 0.12 -3.58
C ALA A 137 11.35 -0.59 -4.64
N SER A 138 12.13 -1.62 -4.28
CA SER A 138 12.88 -2.43 -5.23
C SER A 138 11.97 -3.05 -6.28
N SER A 139 10.84 -3.61 -5.87
CA SER A 139 9.87 -4.21 -6.78
C SER A 139 9.29 -3.19 -7.76
N SER A 140 8.88 -2.03 -7.25
CA SER A 140 8.41 -0.91 -8.07
C SER A 140 9.46 -0.44 -9.07
N THR A 141 10.74 -0.34 -8.66
CA THR A 141 11.83 0.04 -9.58
C THR A 141 12.09 -1.02 -10.65
N VAL A 142 11.99 -2.33 -10.35
CA VAL A 142 12.11 -3.38 -11.38
C VAL A 142 10.98 -3.29 -12.40
N ILE A 143 9.73 -3.08 -11.94
CA ILE A 143 8.57 -2.92 -12.84
C ILE A 143 8.78 -1.69 -13.72
N ALA A 144 9.14 -0.56 -13.13
CA ALA A 144 9.41 0.67 -13.86
C ALA A 144 10.57 0.50 -14.86
N GLY A 145 11.66 -0.17 -14.48
CA GLY A 145 12.77 -0.47 -15.38
C GLY A 145 12.33 -1.31 -16.58
N SER A 146 11.54 -2.35 -16.33
CA SER A 146 11.07 -3.24 -17.39
C SER A 146 10.16 -2.51 -18.39
N VAL A 147 9.26 -1.66 -17.87
CA VAL A 147 8.35 -0.83 -18.68
C VAL A 147 9.13 0.24 -19.43
N ALA A 148 10.14 0.87 -18.81
CA ALA A 148 11.00 1.84 -19.45
C ALA A 148 11.84 1.19 -20.57
N SER A 149 12.45 0.04 -20.34
CA SER A 149 13.19 -0.71 -21.39
C SER A 149 12.28 -1.03 -22.59
N TYR A 150 11.04 -1.45 -22.34
CA TYR A 150 10.08 -1.65 -23.42
C TYR A 150 9.74 -0.34 -24.16
N TYR A 151 9.52 0.76 -23.43
CA TYR A 151 9.20 2.07 -24.03
C TYR A 151 10.35 2.60 -24.90
N TRP A 152 11.59 2.58 -24.39
CA TRP A 152 12.73 3.24 -25.02
C TRP A 152 13.50 2.34 -26.00
N ALA A 153 13.61 1.04 -25.71
CA ALA A 153 14.41 0.10 -26.50
C ALA A 153 13.55 -0.91 -27.28
N GLN A 154 12.22 -0.92 -27.08
CA GLN A 154 11.30 -1.93 -27.66
C GLN A 154 11.70 -3.39 -27.34
N ASP A 155 12.44 -3.59 -26.24
CA ASP A 155 12.82 -4.91 -25.78
C ASP A 155 11.58 -5.66 -25.25
N ALA A 156 11.28 -6.81 -25.85
CA ALA A 156 10.14 -7.65 -25.48
C ALA A 156 10.57 -8.93 -24.72
N ALA A 157 9.59 -9.66 -24.15
CA ALA A 157 9.75 -10.92 -23.41
C ALA A 157 10.37 -10.79 -21.99
N CYS A 158 11.03 -11.85 -21.48
CA CYS A 158 11.53 -11.91 -20.10
C CYS A 158 12.83 -11.11 -19.85
N TYR A 159 13.56 -10.77 -20.90
CA TYR A 159 14.87 -10.10 -20.81
C TYR A 159 14.83 -8.75 -20.05
N PRO A 160 13.83 -7.86 -20.25
CA PRO A 160 13.73 -6.59 -19.54
C PRO A 160 13.63 -6.73 -18.00
N VAL A 161 12.92 -7.75 -17.50
CA VAL A 161 12.76 -7.96 -16.04
C VAL A 161 14.09 -8.39 -15.40
N PHE A 162 14.79 -9.35 -16.02
CA PHE A 162 16.08 -9.81 -15.52
C PHE A 162 17.17 -8.75 -15.67
N SER A 163 17.20 -8.03 -16.79
CA SER A 163 18.11 -6.90 -17.02
C SER A 163 17.87 -5.79 -15.99
N SER A 164 16.60 -5.44 -15.74
CA SER A 164 16.24 -4.43 -14.72
C SER A 164 16.62 -4.88 -13.31
N MET A 165 16.48 -6.17 -12.97
CA MET A 165 16.96 -6.72 -11.71
C MET A 165 18.49 -6.63 -11.58
N GLU A 166 19.23 -6.96 -12.64
CA GLU A 166 20.70 -6.85 -12.64
C GLU A 166 21.15 -5.40 -12.49
N GLN A 167 20.53 -4.48 -13.22
CA GLN A 167 20.83 -3.05 -13.13
C GLN A 167 20.50 -2.51 -11.73
N LEU A 168 19.35 -2.91 -11.17
CA LEU A 168 18.96 -2.52 -9.82
C LEU A 168 19.97 -2.99 -8.79
N THR A 169 20.37 -4.26 -8.86
CA THR A 169 21.30 -4.89 -7.91
C THR A 169 22.71 -4.31 -8.03
N ARG A 170 23.15 -3.93 -9.23
CA ARG A 170 24.50 -3.41 -9.46
C ARG A 170 24.62 -1.90 -9.21
N TYR A 171 23.59 -1.10 -9.48
CA TYR A 171 23.72 0.36 -9.55
C TYR A 171 22.73 1.16 -8.69
N SER A 172 21.53 0.62 -8.38
CA SER A 172 20.44 1.42 -7.80
C SER A 172 20.08 1.07 -6.35
N LEU A 173 20.59 -0.04 -5.79
CA LEU A 173 20.26 -0.49 -4.42
C LEU A 173 20.48 0.60 -3.36
N GLY A 174 21.60 1.33 -3.41
CA GLY A 174 21.91 2.37 -2.42
C GLY A 174 20.91 3.53 -2.45
N SER A 175 20.49 3.95 -3.64
CA SER A 175 19.48 5.00 -3.83
C SER A 175 18.09 4.55 -3.36
N ILE A 176 17.73 3.29 -3.64
CA ILE A 176 16.46 2.71 -3.19
C ILE A 176 16.44 2.54 -1.67
N ALA A 177 17.55 2.09 -1.08
CA ALA A 177 17.69 1.99 0.38
C ALA A 177 17.55 3.36 1.04
N LEU A 178 18.21 4.38 0.51
CA LEU A 178 18.12 5.76 1.02
C LEU A 178 16.68 6.31 0.92
N GLY A 179 16.03 6.16 -0.23
CA GLY A 179 14.62 6.56 -0.39
C GLY A 179 13.70 5.81 0.58
N SER A 180 13.96 4.52 0.82
CA SER A 180 13.16 3.70 1.73
C SER A 180 13.33 4.11 3.19
N ILE A 181 14.54 4.52 3.59
CA ILE A 181 14.79 5.13 4.91
C ILE A 181 14.01 6.43 5.04
N ILE A 182 13.99 7.27 4.00
CA ILE A 182 13.22 8.53 4.02
C ILE A 182 11.74 8.24 4.25
N VAL A 183 11.10 7.39 3.43
CA VAL A 183 9.68 7.02 3.62
C VAL A 183 9.44 6.49 5.05
N SER A 184 10.33 5.61 5.51
CA SER A 184 10.23 4.97 6.83
C SER A 184 10.35 5.95 7.97
N ALA A 185 11.34 6.83 7.93
CA ALA A 185 11.57 7.85 8.92
C ALA A 185 10.39 8.82 9.02
N PHE A 186 9.81 9.24 7.90
CA PHE A 186 8.64 10.12 7.93
C PHE A 186 7.40 9.43 8.50
N ILE A 187 7.10 8.19 8.11
CA ILE A 187 5.89 7.50 8.58
C ILE A 187 6.00 7.10 10.06
N GLU A 188 7.14 6.59 10.50
CA GLU A 188 7.37 6.23 11.90
C GLU A 188 7.40 7.47 12.80
N SER A 189 8.08 8.55 12.36
CA SER A 189 8.12 9.81 13.10
C SER A 189 6.74 10.46 13.20
N THR A 190 5.89 10.38 12.17
CA THR A 190 4.51 10.89 12.27
C THR A 190 3.73 10.25 13.40
N ARG A 191 3.87 8.93 13.61
CA ARG A 191 3.19 8.21 14.70
C ARG A 191 3.77 8.56 16.07
N LEU A 192 5.09 8.61 16.18
CA LEU A 192 5.77 8.93 17.46
C LEU A 192 5.50 10.36 17.91
N ILE A 193 5.53 11.34 16.99
CA ILE A 193 5.24 12.74 17.27
C ILE A 193 3.76 12.90 17.65
N LEU A 194 2.84 12.27 16.91
CA LEU A 194 1.41 12.34 17.19
C LEU A 194 1.06 11.72 18.55
N GLU A 195 1.68 10.60 18.91
CA GLU A 195 1.48 9.96 20.20
C GLU A 195 2.17 10.72 21.35
N ALA A 196 3.31 11.37 21.09
CA ALA A 196 3.94 12.27 22.06
C ALA A 196 3.08 13.52 22.32
N LEU A 197 2.51 14.10 21.26
CA LEU A 197 1.61 15.26 21.35
C LEU A 197 0.31 14.89 22.09
N ARG A 198 -0.31 13.76 21.74
CA ARG A 198 -1.49 13.22 22.44
C ARG A 198 -1.22 13.02 23.93
N ARG A 199 -0.07 12.44 24.29
CA ARG A 199 0.32 12.23 25.69
C ARG A 199 0.58 13.54 26.43
N LYS A 200 1.18 14.55 25.79
CA LYS A 200 1.38 15.88 26.40
C LYS A 200 0.05 16.62 26.61
N LEU A 201 -0.86 16.62 25.62
CA LEU A 201 -2.19 17.22 25.76
C LEU A 201 -3.00 16.54 26.87
N LYS A 202 -2.99 15.20 26.94
CA LYS A 202 -3.69 14.45 27.99
C LYS A 202 -3.11 14.66 29.40
N ARG A 203 -1.85 15.08 29.51
CA ARG A 203 -1.20 15.40 30.80
C ARG A 203 -1.49 16.82 31.28
N VAL A 204 -1.87 17.71 30.37
CA VAL A 204 -2.27 19.10 30.66
C VAL A 204 -3.79 19.17 30.93
N ASP A 205 -4.59 18.26 30.37
CA ASP A 205 -6.05 18.18 30.52
C ASP A 205 -6.54 17.41 31.77
N SER A 206 -6.03 17.76 32.96
CA SER A 206 -6.80 17.51 34.19
C SER A 206 -7.89 18.57 34.43
N MET A 207 -7.99 19.59 33.58
CA MET A 207 -9.03 20.62 33.63
C MET A 207 -9.43 21.05 32.20
N SER A 208 -10.63 20.63 31.78
CA SER A 208 -11.39 21.18 30.63
C SER A 208 -10.73 21.02 29.23
N GLU A 209 -11.14 20.00 28.48
CA GLU A 209 -10.85 19.83 27.04
C GLU A 209 -11.32 21.07 26.24
N SER A 210 -10.45 22.06 26.05
CA SER A 210 -10.77 23.25 25.26
C SER A 210 -10.90 22.88 23.77
N TRP A 211 -11.90 23.46 23.09
CA TRP A 211 -12.10 23.34 21.63
C TRP A 211 -10.79 23.56 20.84
N PHE A 212 -9.95 24.50 21.30
CA PHE A 212 -8.66 24.83 20.69
C PHE A 212 -7.66 23.67 20.71
N GLY A 213 -7.63 22.86 21.77
CA GLY A 213 -6.76 21.68 21.85
C GLY A 213 -7.15 20.59 20.84
N LYS A 214 -8.45 20.35 20.68
CA LYS A 214 -8.98 19.39 19.68
C LYS A 214 -8.73 19.85 18.24
N ALA A 215 -8.98 21.12 17.95
CA ALA A 215 -8.76 21.69 16.61
C ALA A 215 -7.27 21.66 16.23
N SER A 216 -6.37 22.02 17.14
CA SER A 216 -4.91 21.99 16.91
C SER A 216 -4.39 20.58 16.62
N TYR A 217 -4.86 19.59 17.39
CA TYR A 217 -4.50 18.17 17.17
C TYR A 217 -5.00 17.66 15.81
N GLN A 218 -6.24 17.99 15.42
CA GLN A 218 -6.81 17.59 14.14
C GLN A 218 -6.06 18.22 12.95
N THR A 219 -5.76 19.53 13.01
CA THR A 219 -5.01 20.22 11.97
C THR A 219 -3.57 19.69 11.85
N SER A 220 -2.90 19.46 12.98
CA SER A 220 -1.57 18.84 13.00
C SER A 220 -1.60 17.43 12.38
N GLN A 221 -2.62 16.63 12.69
CA GLN A 221 -2.80 15.31 12.11
C GLN A 221 -3.02 15.38 10.59
N ALA A 222 -3.83 16.32 10.11
CA ALA A 222 -4.07 16.51 8.68
C ALA A 222 -2.79 16.93 7.94
N CYS A 223 -2.03 17.88 8.49
CA CYS A 223 -0.76 18.33 7.92
C CYS A 223 0.27 17.19 7.83
N MET A 224 0.44 16.42 8.91
CA MET A 224 1.35 15.28 8.94
C MET A 224 0.94 14.18 7.94
N ARG A 225 -0.36 13.95 7.76
CA ARG A 225 -0.86 13.06 6.71
C ARG A 225 -0.53 13.59 5.32
N GLY A 226 -0.72 14.88 5.07
CA GLY A 226 -0.39 15.54 3.80
C GLY A 226 1.09 15.40 3.45
N ILE A 227 1.99 15.72 4.38
CA ILE A 227 3.44 15.56 4.21
C ILE A 227 3.79 14.09 3.91
N GLY A 228 3.19 13.16 4.65
CA GLY A 228 3.39 11.72 4.41
C GLY A 228 2.97 11.28 3.00
N CYS A 229 1.88 11.84 2.46
CA CYS A 229 1.46 11.59 1.08
C CYS A 229 2.44 12.17 0.06
N ILE A 230 2.92 13.39 0.27
CA ILE A 230 3.89 14.05 -0.62
C ILE A 230 5.19 13.24 -0.65
N VAL A 231 5.74 12.86 0.50
CA VAL A 231 6.98 12.07 0.58
C VAL A 231 6.83 10.74 -0.15
N LYS A 232 5.72 10.04 0.03
CA LYS A 232 5.45 8.79 -0.71
C LYS A 232 5.38 9.00 -2.22
N SER A 233 4.69 10.05 -2.66
CA SER A 233 4.55 10.39 -4.08
C SER A 233 5.90 10.74 -4.71
N VAL A 234 6.66 11.64 -4.09
CA VAL A 234 8.01 12.03 -4.53
C VAL A 234 8.92 10.80 -4.62
N ASN A 235 8.93 9.94 -3.60
CA ASN A 235 9.79 8.76 -3.60
C ASN A 235 9.40 7.77 -4.69
N ARG A 236 8.10 7.54 -4.91
CA ARG A 236 7.59 6.69 -5.99
C ARG A 236 8.06 7.20 -7.36
N ASN A 237 7.89 8.51 -7.62
CA ASN A 237 8.30 9.12 -8.88
C ASN A 237 9.82 9.13 -9.06
N ALA A 238 10.57 9.34 -7.97
CA ALA A 238 12.02 9.21 -7.97
C ALA A 238 12.47 7.80 -8.36
N TYR A 239 11.84 6.74 -7.83
CA TYR A 239 12.17 5.37 -8.18
C TYR A 239 11.93 5.04 -9.67
N ILE A 240 10.87 5.59 -10.25
CA ILE A 240 10.62 5.49 -11.70
C ILE A 240 11.73 6.19 -12.47
N MET A 241 12.13 7.40 -12.06
CA MET A 241 13.17 8.15 -12.75
C MET A 241 14.58 7.55 -12.56
N ILE A 242 14.85 6.87 -11.44
CA ILE A 242 16.07 6.06 -11.25
C ILE A 242 16.09 4.93 -12.30
N ALA A 243 14.96 4.26 -12.52
CA ALA A 243 14.86 3.21 -13.52
C ALA A 243 15.04 3.73 -14.96
N ILE A 244 14.51 4.92 -15.28
CA ILE A 244 14.64 5.52 -16.62
C ILE A 244 16.05 6.06 -16.87
N THR A 245 16.62 6.80 -15.91
CA THR A 245 17.85 7.59 -16.13
C THR A 245 19.12 6.98 -15.53
N GLY A 246 19.00 6.01 -14.64
CA GLY A 246 20.11 5.45 -13.87
C GLY A 246 20.75 6.42 -12.86
N LYS A 247 20.18 7.61 -12.64
CA LYS A 247 20.72 8.63 -11.71
C LYS A 247 20.43 8.28 -10.24
N GLY A 248 21.21 8.86 -9.32
CA GLY A 248 20.99 8.69 -7.88
C GLY A 248 19.68 9.34 -7.38
N PHE A 249 19.22 8.91 -6.19
CA PHE A 249 17.90 9.28 -5.64
C PHE A 249 17.56 10.78 -5.71
N PHE A 250 18.43 11.66 -5.20
CA PHE A 250 18.14 13.09 -5.16
C PHE A 250 18.02 13.70 -6.56
N LYS A 251 18.91 13.31 -7.49
CA LYS A 251 18.86 13.85 -8.85
C LYS A 251 17.67 13.30 -9.63
N ALA A 252 17.33 12.03 -9.44
CA ALA A 252 16.14 11.43 -10.03
C ALA A 252 14.85 12.08 -9.48
N SER A 253 14.81 12.40 -8.19
CA SER A 253 13.69 13.10 -7.55
C SER A 253 13.51 14.53 -8.07
N GLU A 254 14.61 15.25 -8.28
CA GLU A 254 14.61 16.61 -8.86
C GLU A 254 13.99 16.57 -10.26
N ILE A 255 14.52 15.71 -11.14
CA ILE A 255 14.03 15.52 -12.51
C ILE A 255 12.55 15.13 -12.50
N ALA A 256 12.17 14.10 -11.74
CA ALA A 256 10.78 13.66 -11.69
C ALA A 256 9.82 14.77 -11.23
N THR A 257 10.21 15.57 -10.24
CA THR A 257 9.38 16.68 -9.75
C THR A 257 9.25 17.79 -10.78
N GLU A 258 10.34 18.14 -11.47
CA GLU A 258 10.34 19.14 -12.53
C GLU A 258 9.41 18.72 -13.69
N LEU A 259 9.53 17.48 -14.16
CA LEU A 259 8.67 16.93 -15.22
C LEU A 259 7.19 16.92 -14.83
N ILE A 260 6.88 16.54 -13.59
CA ILE A 260 5.52 16.54 -13.08
C ILE A 260 4.97 17.97 -12.99
N MET A 261 5.75 18.91 -12.48
CA MET A 261 5.30 20.31 -12.35
C MET A 261 5.06 20.96 -13.71
N SER A 262 5.96 20.74 -14.68
CA SER A 262 5.82 21.26 -16.04
C SER A 262 4.64 20.67 -16.79
N ASN A 263 4.12 19.51 -16.38
CA ASN A 263 2.99 18.82 -17.02
C ASN A 263 1.82 18.52 -16.05
N ILE A 264 1.71 19.26 -14.95
CA ILE A 264 0.86 18.87 -13.80
C ILE A 264 -0.61 18.70 -14.15
N LEU A 265 -1.14 19.53 -15.05
CA LEU A 265 -2.55 19.48 -15.46
C LEU A 265 -2.84 18.23 -16.30
N ARG A 266 -1.93 17.90 -17.22
CA ARG A 266 -2.02 16.74 -18.12
C ARG A 266 -1.88 15.44 -17.33
N ILE A 267 -0.82 15.35 -16.51
CA ILE A 267 -0.53 14.18 -15.67
C ILE A 267 -1.61 14.02 -14.60
N GLY A 268 -1.99 15.10 -13.91
CA GLY A 268 -2.94 15.07 -12.80
C GLY A 268 -4.32 14.57 -13.23
N LYS A 269 -4.84 15.01 -14.38
CA LYS A 269 -6.13 14.54 -14.89
C LYS A 269 -6.09 13.05 -15.24
N VAL A 270 -5.04 12.59 -15.93
CA VAL A 270 -4.90 11.17 -16.34
C VAL A 270 -4.72 10.27 -15.11
N ASN A 271 -3.87 10.65 -14.15
CA ASN A 271 -3.64 9.88 -12.94
C ASN A 271 -4.88 9.78 -12.07
N VAL A 272 -5.63 10.88 -11.87
CA VAL A 272 -6.88 10.84 -11.08
C VAL A 272 -7.91 9.91 -11.72
N ILE A 273 -8.09 9.96 -13.04
CA ILE A 273 -9.03 9.07 -13.73
C ILE A 273 -8.53 7.61 -13.65
N GLY A 274 -7.24 7.39 -13.88
CA GLY A 274 -6.61 6.07 -13.78
C GLY A 274 -6.80 5.45 -12.39
N ASP A 275 -6.53 6.20 -11.33
CA ASP A 275 -6.67 5.74 -9.94
C ASP A 275 -8.11 5.30 -9.63
N VAL A 276 -9.11 6.04 -10.11
CA VAL A 276 -10.52 5.68 -9.94
C VAL A 276 -10.84 4.37 -10.67
N ILE A 277 -10.34 4.19 -11.90
CA ILE A 277 -10.56 2.96 -12.68
C ILE A 277 -9.92 1.76 -12.01
N LEU A 278 -8.65 1.89 -11.59
CA LEU A 278 -7.92 0.83 -10.92
C LEU A 278 -8.56 0.50 -9.56
N PHE A 279 -9.08 1.49 -8.83
CA PHE A 279 -9.82 1.28 -7.59
C PHE A 279 -11.12 0.49 -7.82
N LEU A 280 -11.90 0.85 -8.84
CA LEU A 280 -13.10 0.12 -9.21
C LEU A 280 -12.78 -1.31 -9.66
N GLY A 281 -11.69 -1.51 -10.40
CA GLY A 281 -11.20 -2.84 -10.76
C GLY A 281 -10.84 -3.69 -9.53
N LYS A 282 -10.11 -3.11 -8.56
CA LYS A 282 -9.77 -3.77 -7.29
C LYS A 282 -11.04 -4.19 -6.52
N LEU A 283 -12.04 -3.32 -6.44
CA LEU A 283 -13.32 -3.62 -5.81
C LEU A 283 -14.08 -4.73 -6.55
N CYS A 284 -14.20 -4.64 -7.88
CA CYS A 284 -14.90 -5.61 -8.70
C CYS A 284 -14.33 -7.02 -8.49
N VAL A 285 -13.01 -7.20 -8.62
CA VAL A 285 -12.35 -8.50 -8.41
C VAL A 285 -12.62 -9.05 -7.01
N SER A 286 -12.51 -8.22 -5.97
CA SER A 286 -12.76 -8.65 -4.58
C SER A 286 -14.21 -9.04 -4.32
N LEU A 287 -15.17 -8.31 -4.89
CA LEU A 287 -16.60 -8.57 -4.70
C LEU A 287 -17.04 -9.81 -5.47
N THR A 288 -16.52 -10.02 -6.68
CA THR A 288 -16.76 -11.26 -7.44
C THR A 288 -16.17 -12.47 -6.74
N SER A 289 -14.97 -12.37 -6.13
CA SER A 289 -14.41 -13.48 -5.36
C SER A 289 -15.24 -13.78 -4.10
N ALA A 290 -15.76 -12.76 -3.42
CA ALA A 290 -16.67 -12.93 -2.29
C ALA A 290 -18.01 -13.57 -2.71
N LEU A 291 -18.57 -13.16 -3.85
CA LEU A 291 -19.79 -13.74 -4.42
C LEU A 291 -19.59 -15.22 -4.77
N PHE A 292 -18.48 -15.56 -5.43
CA PHE A 292 -18.17 -16.95 -5.77
C PHE A 292 -18.00 -17.81 -4.52
N ALA A 293 -17.31 -17.30 -3.49
CA ALA A 293 -17.21 -17.97 -2.20
C ALA A 293 -18.60 -18.19 -1.56
N PHE A 294 -19.48 -17.21 -1.59
CA PHE A 294 -20.85 -17.34 -1.09
C PHE A 294 -21.64 -18.41 -1.85
N LEU A 295 -21.61 -18.40 -3.18
CA LEU A 295 -22.30 -19.39 -4.02
C LEU A 295 -21.79 -20.82 -3.79
N MET A 296 -20.47 -20.99 -3.63
CA MET A 296 -19.90 -22.29 -3.28
C MET A 296 -20.39 -22.80 -1.92
N LEU A 297 -20.50 -21.90 -0.93
CA LEU A 297 -20.95 -22.25 0.42
C LEU A 297 -22.46 -22.50 0.53
N ASP A 298 -23.27 -21.93 -0.36
CA ASP A 298 -24.72 -22.18 -0.42
C ASP A 298 -25.09 -23.53 -1.07
N THR A 299 -24.10 -24.25 -1.63
CA THR A 299 -24.30 -25.59 -2.20
C THR A 299 -24.74 -26.60 -1.12
N HIS A 300 -25.67 -27.51 -1.45
CA HIS A 300 -26.28 -28.49 -0.51
C HIS A 300 -25.26 -29.26 0.37
N LYS A 301 -24.06 -29.52 -0.17
CA LYS A 301 -22.93 -30.17 0.51
C LYS A 301 -22.43 -29.43 1.77
N TYR A 302 -22.53 -28.10 1.81
CA TYR A 302 -22.06 -27.27 2.93
C TYR A 302 -23.20 -26.70 3.77
N LYS A 303 -24.42 -26.71 3.23
CA LYS A 303 -25.65 -26.23 3.89
C LYS A 303 -26.34 -27.30 4.76
N SER A 304 -26.35 -28.55 4.31
CA SER A 304 -27.22 -29.61 4.88
C SER A 304 -26.54 -30.97 5.07
N ALA A 305 -25.28 -31.15 4.66
CA ALA A 305 -24.55 -32.41 4.89
C ALA A 305 -23.80 -32.40 6.25
N HIS A 306 -23.10 -33.49 6.57
CA HIS A 306 -22.27 -33.64 7.78
C HIS A 306 -21.23 -32.53 7.98
N ASN A 307 -20.85 -31.80 6.91
CA ASN A 307 -19.94 -30.65 6.95
C ASN A 307 -20.68 -29.30 7.04
N LYS A 308 -21.75 -29.22 7.84
CA LYS A 308 -22.52 -27.99 8.03
C LYS A 308 -21.64 -26.90 8.64
N ILE A 309 -21.50 -25.78 7.94
CA ILE A 309 -20.74 -24.63 8.42
C ILE A 309 -21.66 -23.77 9.30
N SER A 310 -21.23 -23.49 10.54
CA SER A 310 -22.05 -22.76 11.51
C SER A 310 -22.28 -21.29 11.12
N SER A 311 -21.35 -20.68 10.37
CA SER A 311 -21.51 -19.35 9.77
C SER A 311 -20.73 -19.20 8.46
N PRO A 312 -21.41 -19.05 7.30
CA PRO A 312 -20.74 -18.82 6.01
C PRO A 312 -20.15 -17.40 5.88
N LEU A 313 -20.49 -16.49 6.79
CA LEU A 313 -20.04 -15.09 6.75
C LEU A 313 -18.51 -14.97 6.91
N PHE A 314 -17.93 -15.70 7.87
CA PHE A 314 -16.50 -15.60 8.15
C PHE A 314 -15.64 -16.03 6.96
N PRO A 315 -15.85 -17.21 6.34
CA PRO A 315 -15.14 -17.58 5.11
C PRO A 315 -15.31 -16.58 3.96
N VAL A 316 -16.52 -16.04 3.76
CA VAL A 316 -16.77 -15.04 2.69
C VAL A 316 -16.00 -13.74 2.95
N LEU A 317 -15.96 -13.24 4.18
CA LEU A 317 -15.19 -12.06 4.54
C LEU A 317 -13.69 -12.29 4.37
N VAL A 318 -13.20 -13.48 4.73
CA VAL A 318 -11.81 -13.88 4.50
C VAL A 318 -11.51 -13.91 3.00
N CYS A 319 -12.36 -14.53 2.17
CA CYS A 319 -12.22 -14.55 0.72
C CYS A 319 -12.29 -13.15 0.09
N TRP A 320 -13.15 -12.26 0.61
CA TRP A 320 -13.23 -10.87 0.17
C TRP A 320 -11.91 -10.13 0.46
N GLY A 321 -11.39 -10.24 1.69
CA GLY A 321 -10.12 -9.62 2.09
C GLY A 321 -8.95 -10.13 1.27
N PHE A 322 -8.83 -11.45 1.09
CA PHE A 322 -7.79 -12.04 0.24
C PHE A 322 -7.93 -11.60 -1.22
N GLY A 323 -9.15 -11.59 -1.77
CA GLY A 323 -9.41 -11.12 -3.13
C GLY A 323 -8.99 -9.66 -3.32
N TYR A 324 -9.27 -8.79 -2.35
CA TYR A 324 -8.85 -7.39 -2.37
C TYR A 324 -7.33 -7.22 -2.30
N ILE A 325 -6.65 -8.01 -1.45
CA ILE A 325 -5.18 -8.02 -1.37
C ILE A 325 -4.60 -8.40 -2.73
N VAL A 326 -5.03 -9.54 -3.29
CA VAL A 326 -4.55 -10.04 -4.59
C VAL A 326 -4.79 -9.01 -5.69
N ALA A 327 -6.00 -8.44 -5.77
CA ALA A 327 -6.29 -7.39 -6.74
C ALA A 327 -5.38 -6.17 -6.55
N THR A 328 -5.12 -5.75 -5.32
CA THR A 328 -4.19 -4.65 -5.04
C THR A 328 -2.78 -4.94 -5.57
N LEU A 329 -2.28 -6.19 -5.46
CA LEU A 329 -0.96 -6.57 -5.98
C LEU A 329 -0.88 -6.45 -7.50
N PHE A 330 -1.86 -7.04 -8.21
CA PHE A 330 -1.87 -7.06 -9.67
C PHE A 330 -2.12 -5.68 -10.26
N PHE A 331 -3.13 -4.97 -9.75
CA PHE A 331 -3.42 -3.61 -10.21
C PHE A 331 -2.30 -2.63 -9.85
N GLY A 332 -1.48 -2.93 -8.83
CA GLY A 332 -0.28 -2.16 -8.52
C GLY A 332 0.77 -2.18 -9.65
N VAL A 333 0.90 -3.29 -10.39
CA VAL A 333 1.77 -3.36 -11.58
C VAL A 333 1.26 -2.45 -12.69
N VAL A 334 -0.07 -2.45 -12.91
CA VAL A 334 -0.71 -1.58 -13.90
C VAL A 334 -0.50 -0.12 -13.54
N GLU A 335 -0.70 0.25 -12.27
CA GLU A 335 -0.49 1.59 -11.75
C GLU A 335 0.96 2.06 -11.96
N MET A 336 1.95 1.23 -11.59
CA MET A 336 3.36 1.52 -11.82
C MET A 336 3.72 1.62 -13.31
N SER A 337 3.09 0.80 -14.16
CA SER A 337 3.32 0.83 -15.61
C SER A 337 2.77 2.12 -16.22
N ILE A 338 1.57 2.55 -15.80
CA ILE A 338 0.96 3.83 -16.23
C ILE A 338 1.86 5.00 -15.85
N ASP A 339 2.29 5.10 -14.59
CA ASP A 339 3.15 6.19 -14.14
C ASP A 339 4.48 6.20 -14.91
N THR A 340 5.05 5.02 -15.18
CA THR A 340 6.30 4.89 -15.92
C THR A 340 6.15 5.32 -17.37
N ILE A 341 5.07 4.95 -18.05
CA ILE A 341 4.79 5.38 -19.42
C ILE A 341 4.60 6.90 -19.47
N ILE A 342 3.84 7.47 -18.54
CA ILE A 342 3.61 8.92 -18.47
C ILE A 342 4.93 9.67 -18.25
N LEU A 343 5.74 9.25 -17.27
CA LEU A 343 7.03 9.90 -17.00
C LEU A 343 8.03 9.71 -18.15
N SER A 344 8.05 8.54 -18.78
CA SER A 344 8.89 8.28 -19.97
C SER A 344 8.46 9.16 -21.14
N PHE A 345 7.16 9.29 -21.38
CA PHE A 345 6.61 10.18 -22.40
C PHE A 345 6.98 11.64 -22.15
N CYS A 346 6.83 12.13 -20.91
CA CYS A 346 7.21 13.49 -20.58
C CYS A 346 8.72 13.72 -20.75
N GLN A 347 9.56 12.76 -20.36
CA GLN A 347 11.02 12.80 -20.54
C GLN A 347 11.43 12.80 -22.01
N ASP A 348 10.76 12.01 -22.84
CA ASP A 348 10.96 11.93 -24.29
C ASP A 348 10.57 13.24 -24.99
N SER A 349 9.39 13.76 -24.64
CA SER A 349 8.89 15.04 -25.14
C SER A 349 9.81 16.21 -24.79
N ASP A 350 10.37 16.25 -23.57
CA ASP A 350 11.27 17.32 -23.14
C ASP A 350 12.62 17.27 -23.88
N GLY A 351 13.13 16.06 -24.15
CA GLY A 351 14.37 15.85 -24.92
C GLY A 351 14.26 16.17 -26.42
N HIS A 352 13.05 16.16 -26.98
CA HIS A 352 12.81 16.26 -28.43
C HIS A 352 11.86 17.42 -28.82
N GLN A 353 12.01 18.59 -28.19
CA GLN A 353 11.26 19.82 -28.52
C GLN A 353 9.71 19.65 -28.53
N GLY A 354 9.18 18.78 -27.67
CA GLY A 354 7.74 18.55 -27.53
C GLY A 354 7.19 17.36 -28.32
N ILE A 355 8.02 16.61 -29.07
CA ILE A 355 7.60 15.47 -29.89
C ILE A 355 8.17 14.18 -29.30
N ALA A 356 7.34 13.34 -28.67
CA ALA A 356 7.78 12.03 -28.20
C ALA A 356 8.04 11.10 -29.39
N GLN A 357 9.29 10.62 -29.54
CA GLN A 357 9.72 9.81 -30.68
C GLN A 357 9.46 8.30 -30.45
N TYR A 358 9.52 7.84 -29.20
CA TYR A 358 9.45 6.41 -28.86
C TYR A 358 8.05 5.97 -28.41
N SER A 359 7.14 6.92 -28.20
CA SER A 359 5.78 6.65 -27.75
C SER A 359 4.92 5.99 -28.85
N PRO A 360 4.09 4.99 -28.53
CA PRO A 360 3.08 4.47 -29.44
C PRO A 360 2.15 5.58 -29.99
N PRO A 361 1.74 5.54 -31.27
CA PRO A 361 0.94 6.60 -31.90
C PRO A 361 -0.35 6.93 -31.14
N LEU A 362 -0.99 5.89 -30.59
CA LEU A 362 -2.25 5.97 -29.85
C LEU A 362 -2.09 6.72 -28.51
N LEU A 363 -0.91 6.67 -27.90
CA LEU A 363 -0.57 7.44 -26.70
C LEU A 363 -0.28 8.91 -27.04
N ILE A 364 0.41 9.16 -28.17
CA ILE A 364 0.69 10.50 -28.67
C ILE A 364 -0.62 11.24 -28.97
N GLU A 365 -1.54 10.63 -29.71
CA GLU A 365 -2.82 11.22 -30.10
C GLU A 365 -3.64 11.64 -28.87
N THR A 366 -3.80 10.76 -27.89
CA THR A 366 -4.60 11.07 -26.69
C THR A 366 -3.97 12.12 -25.80
N LEU A 367 -2.65 12.07 -25.65
CA LEU A 367 -1.94 13.04 -24.85
C LEU A 367 -1.85 14.40 -25.58
N ASN A 368 -1.84 14.44 -26.92
CA ASN A 368 -1.81 15.68 -27.72
C ASN A 368 -3.19 16.30 -27.94
N ASP A 369 -4.24 15.51 -28.14
CA ASP A 369 -5.63 16.00 -28.22
C ASP A 369 -6.02 16.76 -26.94
N GLN A 370 -5.55 16.28 -25.79
CA GLN A 370 -5.73 17.00 -24.53
C GLN A 370 -4.96 18.33 -24.49
N ASN A 371 -3.83 18.44 -25.17
CA ASN A 371 -3.05 19.67 -25.30
C ASN A 371 -3.75 20.68 -26.23
N GLU A 372 -4.31 20.22 -27.35
CA GLU A 372 -5.07 21.06 -28.28
C GLU A 372 -6.38 21.57 -27.67
N THR A 373 -7.14 20.70 -27.00
CA THR A 373 -8.34 21.09 -26.26
C THR A 373 -8.02 22.17 -25.22
N GLN A 374 -6.83 22.07 -24.61
CA GLN A 374 -6.37 23.02 -23.60
C GLN A 374 -5.96 24.38 -24.19
N ARG A 375 -5.25 24.40 -25.34
CA ARG A 375 -4.93 25.64 -26.09
C ARG A 375 -6.19 26.39 -26.54
N LEU A 376 -7.30 25.70 -26.74
CA LEU A 376 -8.58 26.29 -27.14
C LEU A 376 -9.41 26.81 -25.96
N THR A 377 -9.07 26.42 -24.72
CA THR A 377 -9.76 26.86 -23.48
C THR A 377 -9.02 27.95 -22.71
N GLN A 378 -7.81 28.31 -23.14
CA GLN A 378 -7.03 29.46 -22.69
C GLN A 378 -7.23 30.63 -23.65
#